data_AF-A0A6A9T486-F1
#
_entry.id   AF-A0A6A9T486-F1
#
_cell.length_a   1.000
_cell.length_b   1.000
_cell.length_c   1.000
_cell.angle_alpha   90.00
_cell.angle_beta   90.00
_cell.angle_gamma   90.00
#
_symmetry.space_group_name_H-M   'P 1'
#
loop_
_entity.id
_entity.type
_entity.pdbx_description
1 polymer ?
#
loop_
_entity_poly.entity_id
_entity_poly.type
_entity_poly.pdbx_seq_one_letter_code
_entity_poly.pdbx_strand_id
1 'polypeptide(L)'
;MADGNHSKVKLNVRVPPQKKEEWRDALDDGESLTSLVRRAVDREIRDEYIHRDSIEELNRDVTADIDLGEITTQLDTLQDAVSAIHERLDDDEAPGTFDEGEVSRVAMNSVEHIPTLPIPERMQEEYGGNPSISEKLELARRRAAMGEIDGRAETIADKLDEPPALTRQALIYVETNTTEPVHSVVEDGDRHWVRL
;
A
#
# COMPACT_ATOMS: atom_id res chain seq x y z
N MET A 1 -7.68 -38.36 -10.33
CA MET A 1 -7.52 -39.22 -9.15
C MET A 1 -6.42 -38.65 -8.27
N ALA A 2 -6.78 -38.17 -7.10
CA ALA A 2 -6.01 -38.23 -5.85
C ALA A 2 -6.92 -37.60 -4.78
N ASP A 3 -7.85 -38.39 -4.24
CA ASP A 3 -8.53 -38.03 -2.98
C ASP A 3 -7.46 -38.04 -1.89
N GLY A 4 -6.92 -36.86 -1.59
CA GLY A 4 -6.05 -36.66 -0.44
C GLY A 4 -6.79 -37.10 0.81
N ASN A 5 -6.24 -38.07 1.52
CA ASN A 5 -6.88 -38.65 2.70
C ASN A 5 -6.72 -37.69 3.88
N HIS A 6 -7.65 -36.74 4.03
CA HIS A 6 -7.65 -35.77 5.13
C HIS A 6 -8.11 -36.45 6.42
N SER A 7 -7.18 -37.00 7.21
CA SER A 7 -7.52 -37.58 8.52
C SER A 7 -7.82 -36.47 9.53
N LYS A 8 -9.07 -36.37 10.00
CA LYS A 8 -9.47 -35.45 11.08
C LYS A 8 -8.99 -35.99 12.43
N VAL A 9 -8.02 -35.31 13.05
CA VAL A 9 -7.51 -35.64 14.38
C VAL A 9 -8.08 -34.67 15.42
N LYS A 10 -8.55 -35.19 16.57
CA LYS A 10 -9.04 -34.35 17.67
C LYS A 10 -7.87 -33.76 18.44
N LEU A 11 -7.78 -32.44 18.49
CA LEU A 11 -6.81 -31.71 19.29
C LEU A 11 -7.44 -31.27 20.62
N ASN A 12 -6.82 -31.66 21.74
CA ASN A 12 -7.23 -31.22 23.06
C ASN A 12 -6.14 -30.33 23.66
N VAL A 13 -6.42 -29.05 23.85
CA VAL A 13 -5.48 -28.08 24.43
C VAL A 13 -5.98 -27.66 25.80
N ARG A 14 -5.08 -27.68 26.80
CA ARG A 14 -5.37 -27.16 28.13
C ARG A 14 -5.02 -25.68 28.17
N VAL A 15 -6.02 -24.86 28.48
CA VAL A 15 -5.88 -23.40 28.56
C VAL A 15 -6.36 -22.94 29.94
N PRO A 16 -5.64 -22.02 30.61
CA PRO A 16 -6.12 -21.40 31.85
C PRO A 16 -7.51 -20.79 31.67
N PRO A 17 -8.40 -20.88 32.68
CA PRO A 17 -9.79 -20.47 32.55
C PRO A 17 -9.94 -18.99 32.14
N GLN A 18 -9.08 -18.11 32.66
CA GLN A 18 -9.06 -16.67 32.33
C GLN A 18 -8.79 -16.41 30.85
N LYS A 19 -7.78 -17.07 30.27
CA LYS A 19 -7.48 -16.96 28.83
C LYS A 19 -8.57 -17.56 27.95
N LYS A 20 -9.24 -18.60 28.43
CA LYS A 20 -10.35 -19.22 27.69
C LYS A 20 -11.58 -18.32 27.63
N GLU A 21 -11.79 -17.48 28.63
CA GLU A 21 -12.86 -16.49 28.68
C GLU A 21 -12.55 -15.31 27.75
N GLU A 22 -11.33 -14.78 27.82
CA GLU A 22 -10.83 -13.76 26.88
C GLU A 22 -10.99 -14.19 25.41
N TRP A 23 -10.67 -15.44 25.09
CA TRP A 23 -10.83 -15.96 23.72
C TRP A 23 -12.27 -16.16 23.31
N ARG A 24 -13.21 -16.32 24.26
CA ARG A 24 -14.64 -16.39 23.95
C ARG A 24 -15.23 -15.01 23.68
N ASP A 25 -14.77 -14.02 24.43
CA ASP A 25 -15.23 -12.64 24.27
C ASP A 25 -14.72 -12.01 22.97
N ALA A 26 -13.58 -12.49 22.45
CA ALA A 26 -13.01 -12.08 21.17
C ALA A 26 -13.58 -12.83 19.95
N LEU A 27 -14.60 -13.69 20.11
CA LEU A 27 -15.26 -14.36 18.98
C LEU A 27 -16.32 -13.46 18.36
N ASP A 28 -16.36 -13.42 17.03
CA ASP A 28 -17.45 -12.78 16.28
C ASP A 28 -18.74 -13.62 16.38
N ASP A 29 -19.91 -12.97 16.21
CA ASP A 29 -21.22 -13.62 16.31
C ASP A 29 -21.34 -14.85 15.40
N GLY A 30 -21.43 -16.04 16.00
CA GLY A 30 -21.55 -17.33 15.30
C GLY A 30 -20.22 -18.08 15.11
N GLU A 31 -19.09 -17.55 15.56
CA GLU A 31 -17.80 -18.23 15.51
C GLU A 31 -17.60 -19.18 16.71
N SER A 32 -16.86 -20.28 16.50
CA SER A 32 -16.50 -21.23 17.55
C SER A 32 -15.00 -21.17 17.84
N LEU A 33 -14.59 -21.50 19.07
CA LEU A 33 -13.16 -21.62 19.43
C LEU A 33 -12.39 -22.57 18.49
N THR A 34 -13.04 -23.59 17.94
CA THR A 34 -12.44 -24.48 16.95
C THR A 34 -12.16 -23.76 15.64
N SER A 35 -13.06 -22.87 15.20
CA SER A 35 -12.88 -22.03 14.01
C SER A 35 -11.73 -21.05 14.20
N LEU A 36 -11.67 -20.43 15.38
CA LEU A 36 -10.58 -19.51 15.76
C LEU A 36 -9.22 -20.21 15.73
N VAL A 37 -9.10 -21.39 16.37
CA VAL A 37 -7.85 -22.17 16.40
C VAL A 37 -7.46 -22.63 15.00
N ARG A 38 -8.42 -23.07 14.18
CA ARG A 38 -8.16 -23.48 12.81
C ARG A 38 -7.67 -22.32 11.95
N ARG A 39 -8.29 -21.14 12.07
CA ARG A 39 -7.86 -19.91 11.40
C ARG A 39 -6.45 -19.50 11.81
N ALA A 40 -6.14 -19.55 13.11
CA ALA A 40 -4.80 -19.23 13.60
C ALA A 40 -3.74 -20.19 13.04
N VAL A 41 -4.01 -21.50 13.04
CA VAL A 41 -3.10 -22.50 12.47
C VAL A 41 -2.96 -22.37 10.95
N ASP A 42 -4.06 -22.14 10.24
CA ASP A 42 -4.03 -21.95 8.78
C ASP A 42 -3.25 -20.68 8.40
N ARG A 43 -3.26 -19.63 9.24
CA ARG A 43 -2.46 -18.41 9.07
C ARG A 43 -0.98 -18.63 9.39
N GLU A 44 -0.66 -19.36 10.46
CA GLU A 44 0.73 -19.74 10.81
C GLU A 44 1.39 -20.59 9.71
N ILE A 45 0.67 -21.60 9.20
CA ILE A 45 1.18 -22.47 8.12
C ILE A 45 1.40 -21.70 6.82
N ARG A 46 0.69 -20.58 6.62
CA ARG A 46 0.80 -19.70 5.45
C ARG A 46 1.84 -18.58 5.64
N ASP A 47 2.64 -18.61 6.70
CA ASP A 47 3.58 -17.54 7.06
C ASP A 47 2.92 -16.16 7.18
N GLU A 48 1.62 -16.13 7.54
CA GLU A 48 0.80 -14.92 7.61
C GLU A 48 0.89 -14.24 9.00
N TYR A 49 1.70 -14.78 9.93
CA TYR A 49 1.96 -14.18 11.25
C TYR A 49 3.45 -14.00 11.51
N ILE A 50 3.88 -12.75 11.64
CA ILE A 50 5.06 -12.40 12.43
C ILE A 50 4.55 -11.63 13.64
N HIS A 51 4.67 -12.22 14.83
CA HIS A 51 4.44 -11.50 16.08
C HIS A 51 5.54 -10.44 16.24
N ARG A 52 5.20 -9.21 16.61
CA ARG A 52 6.18 -8.11 16.77
C ARG A 52 7.36 -8.47 17.69
N ASP A 53 7.13 -9.34 18.67
CA ASP A 53 8.17 -9.81 19.60
C ASP A 53 9.16 -10.82 18.99
N SER A 54 8.76 -11.56 17.94
CA SER A 54 9.65 -12.48 17.20
C SER A 54 10.62 -11.74 16.26
N ILE A 55 10.29 -10.50 15.88
CA ILE A 55 11.20 -9.59 15.15
C ILE A 55 12.30 -9.05 16.09
N GLU A 56 11.99 -8.88 17.38
CA GLU A 56 12.96 -8.45 18.40
C GLU A 56 14.02 -9.52 18.70
N GLU A 57 13.69 -10.81 18.62
CA GLU A 57 14.62 -11.90 18.92
C GLU A 57 15.56 -12.22 17.74
N LEU A 58 15.11 -12.08 16.49
CA LEU A 58 15.96 -12.17 15.29
C LEU A 58 16.95 -11.01 15.14
N ASN A 59 16.66 -9.85 15.73
CA ASN A 59 17.55 -8.69 15.76
C ASN A 59 18.69 -8.79 16.78
N ARG A 60 18.68 -9.76 17.71
CA ARG A 60 19.76 -9.90 18.70
C ARG A 60 21.01 -10.60 18.17
N ASP A 61 20.89 -11.54 17.23
CA ASP A 61 22.03 -12.36 16.78
C ASP A 61 22.73 -11.84 15.51
N VAL A 62 22.27 -10.75 14.89
CA VAL A 62 22.96 -10.07 13.76
C VAL A 62 23.51 -8.71 14.20
N THR A 63 24.09 -8.65 15.40
CA THR A 63 24.92 -7.53 15.82
C THR A 63 26.40 -7.86 15.61
N ALA A 64 26.82 -7.71 14.36
CA ALA A 64 28.19 -7.35 14.06
C ALA A 64 28.19 -6.17 13.07
N ASP A 65 28.05 -4.98 13.67
CA ASP A 65 28.78 -3.77 13.29
C ASP A 65 28.38 -2.97 12.04
N ILE A 66 27.08 -2.75 11.79
CA ILE A 66 26.65 -1.52 11.11
C ILE A 66 25.34 -1.03 11.75
N ASP A 67 25.41 0.09 12.49
CA ASP A 67 24.24 0.75 13.06
C ASP A 67 23.52 1.57 11.96
N LEU A 68 22.60 0.93 11.26
CA LEU A 68 21.78 1.53 10.20
C LEU A 68 20.47 2.13 10.74
N GLY A 69 20.15 1.93 12.02
CA GLY A 69 18.87 2.38 12.60
C GLY A 69 18.72 3.90 12.61
N GLU A 70 19.82 4.60 12.84
CA GLU A 70 19.85 6.06 12.74
C GLU A 70 19.64 6.52 11.28
N ILE A 71 20.23 5.80 10.32
CA ILE A 71 20.11 6.09 8.88
C ILE A 71 18.69 5.80 8.39
N THR A 72 18.06 4.68 8.77
CA THR A 72 16.68 4.35 8.36
C THR A 72 15.67 5.30 8.99
N THR A 73 15.85 5.66 10.26
CA THR A 73 14.98 6.65 10.92
C THR A 73 15.14 8.03 10.29
N GLN A 74 16.36 8.43 9.95
CA GLN A 74 16.62 9.66 9.21
C GLN A 74 16.05 9.60 7.78
N LEU A 75 16.07 8.44 7.13
CA LEU A 75 15.50 8.25 5.80
C LEU A 75 13.97 8.35 5.82
N ASP A 76 13.29 7.70 6.76
CA ASP A 76 11.84 7.81 6.94
C ASP A 76 11.44 9.24 7.29
N THR A 77 12.19 9.88 8.20
CA THR A 77 11.98 11.29 8.56
C THR A 77 12.22 12.22 7.37
N LEU A 78 13.22 11.93 6.52
CA LEU A 78 13.48 12.67 5.28
C LEU A 78 12.38 12.42 4.26
N GLN A 79 11.85 11.20 4.16
CA GLN A 79 10.79 10.84 3.22
C GLN A 79 9.45 11.50 3.63
N ASP A 80 9.17 11.57 4.92
CA ASP A 80 8.04 12.33 5.48
C ASP A 80 8.23 13.83 5.29
N ALA A 81 9.45 14.35 5.54
CA ALA A 81 9.76 15.76 5.32
C ALA A 81 9.70 16.14 3.84
N VAL A 82 10.16 15.26 2.93
CA VAL A 82 10.08 15.45 1.48
C VAL A 82 8.62 15.38 1.02
N SER A 83 7.81 14.48 1.55
CA SER A 83 6.37 14.43 1.25
C SER A 83 5.66 15.70 1.73
N ALA A 84 5.96 16.18 2.93
CA ALA A 84 5.41 17.43 3.47
C ALA A 84 5.94 18.67 2.74
N ILE A 85 7.18 18.64 2.23
CA ILE A 85 7.72 19.71 1.39
C ILE A 85 7.03 19.68 0.03
N HIS A 86 6.82 18.52 -0.59
CA HIS A 86 6.08 18.40 -1.83
C HIS A 86 4.63 18.84 -1.68
N GLU A 87 3.95 18.51 -0.57
CA GLU A 87 2.61 19.01 -0.26
C GLU A 87 2.59 20.55 -0.17
N ARG A 88 3.62 21.16 0.45
CA ARG A 88 3.76 22.62 0.52
C ARG A 88 4.19 23.25 -0.81
N LEU A 89 4.97 22.54 -1.62
CA LEU A 89 5.39 22.99 -2.95
C LEU A 89 4.23 22.92 -3.93
N ASP A 90 3.35 21.93 -3.79
CA ASP A 90 2.10 21.84 -4.54
C ASP A 90 1.16 23.01 -4.18
N ASP A 91 1.15 23.46 -2.91
CA ASP A 91 0.44 24.66 -2.46
C ASP A 91 1.09 25.97 -2.99
N ASP A 92 2.42 26.06 -3.02
CA ASP A 92 3.16 27.28 -3.41
C ASP A 92 3.38 27.42 -4.93
N GLU A 93 3.40 26.33 -5.71
CA GLU A 93 3.59 26.37 -7.18
C GLU A 93 2.32 26.73 -7.97
N ALA A 94 1.15 26.82 -7.34
CA ALA A 94 -0.07 27.26 -8.02
C ALA A 94 -0.09 28.80 -8.18
N PRO A 95 0.19 29.38 -9.37
CA PRO A 95 0.24 30.83 -9.56
C PRO A 95 -1.18 31.45 -9.66
N GLY A 96 -2.20 30.71 -9.26
CA GLY A 96 -3.60 31.10 -9.26
C GLY A 96 -4.42 30.03 -8.55
N THR A 97 -5.23 30.43 -7.59
CA THR A 97 -6.37 29.61 -7.15
C THR A 97 -7.27 29.39 -8.35
N PHE A 98 -7.19 28.22 -8.97
CA PHE A 98 -8.16 27.78 -9.96
C PHE A 98 -9.52 27.62 -9.27
N ASP A 99 -10.60 27.86 -10.01
CA ASP A 99 -11.94 27.65 -9.47
C ASP A 99 -12.15 26.15 -9.21
N GLU A 100 -12.77 25.82 -8.07
CA GLU A 100 -13.02 24.43 -7.69
C GLU A 100 -13.87 23.68 -8.74
N GLY A 101 -14.78 24.37 -9.41
CA GLY A 101 -15.56 23.80 -10.51
C GLY A 101 -14.72 23.46 -11.73
N GLU A 102 -13.70 24.26 -12.01
CA GLU A 102 -12.74 24.01 -13.10
C GLU A 102 -11.80 22.85 -12.75
N VAL A 103 -11.27 22.83 -11.52
CA VAL A 103 -10.44 21.72 -11.01
C VAL A 103 -11.24 20.41 -11.06
N SER A 104 -12.49 20.41 -10.61
CA SER A 104 -13.36 19.22 -10.62
C SER A 104 -13.65 18.74 -12.05
N ARG A 105 -13.89 19.65 -13.00
CA ARG A 105 -14.08 19.31 -14.43
C ARG A 105 -12.83 18.62 -14.99
N VAL A 106 -11.65 19.21 -14.79
CA VAL A 106 -10.39 18.65 -15.28
C VAL A 106 -10.07 17.34 -14.56
N ALA A 107 -10.40 17.22 -13.27
CA ALA A 107 -10.22 16.01 -12.48
C ALA A 107 -10.97 14.84 -13.11
N MET A 108 -12.26 15.00 -13.38
CA MET A 108 -13.08 13.94 -14.00
C MET A 108 -12.57 13.54 -15.39
N ASN A 109 -12.08 14.50 -16.17
CA ASN A 109 -11.49 14.22 -17.49
C ASN A 109 -10.09 13.59 -17.38
N SER A 110 -9.31 13.92 -16.36
CA SER A 110 -7.95 13.40 -16.20
C SER A 110 -7.92 11.90 -15.93
N VAL A 111 -8.95 11.38 -15.28
CA VAL A 111 -9.10 9.96 -14.92
C VAL A 111 -8.85 9.06 -16.12
N GLU A 112 -9.40 9.32 -17.30
CA GLU A 112 -9.21 8.43 -18.46
C GLU A 112 -7.77 8.41 -19.01
N HIS A 113 -6.95 9.41 -18.66
CA HIS A 113 -5.58 9.56 -19.13
C HIS A 113 -4.53 9.09 -18.12
N ILE A 114 -4.93 8.81 -16.87
CA ILE A 114 -4.04 8.26 -15.85
C ILE A 114 -3.68 6.82 -16.22
N PRO A 115 -2.38 6.47 -16.29
CA PRO A 115 -1.96 5.13 -16.63
C PRO A 115 -2.37 4.12 -15.54
N THR A 116 -3.03 3.05 -15.96
CA THR A 116 -3.29 1.89 -15.10
C THR A 116 -2.02 1.08 -14.96
N LEU A 117 -1.66 0.70 -13.74
CA LEU A 117 -0.53 -0.16 -13.46
C LEU A 117 -0.90 -1.63 -13.74
N PRO A 118 -0.41 -2.28 -14.82
CA PRO A 118 -0.68 -3.69 -15.02
C PRO A 118 0.16 -4.50 -14.04
N ILE A 119 -0.51 -5.21 -13.12
CA ILE A 119 0.16 -6.09 -12.15
C ILE A 119 0.54 -7.39 -12.88
N PRO A 120 1.84 -7.69 -13.03
CA PRO A 120 2.28 -8.93 -13.66
C PRO A 120 1.78 -10.14 -12.90
N GLU A 121 1.33 -11.18 -13.62
CA GLU A 121 0.86 -12.45 -13.04
C GLU A 121 1.94 -13.09 -12.14
N ARG A 122 3.22 -12.98 -12.53
CA ARG A 122 4.36 -13.40 -11.70
C ARG A 122 4.40 -12.77 -10.31
N MET A 123 3.96 -11.51 -10.16
CA MET A 123 3.91 -10.89 -8.83
C MET A 123 2.70 -11.39 -8.06
N GLN A 124 1.59 -11.69 -8.73
CA GLN A 124 0.44 -12.28 -8.04
C GLN A 124 0.80 -13.66 -7.46
N GLU A 125 1.61 -14.43 -8.18
CA GLU A 125 2.14 -15.71 -7.71
C GLU A 125 3.17 -15.54 -6.58
N GLU A 126 4.09 -14.58 -6.71
CA GLU A 126 5.13 -14.28 -5.72
C GLU A 126 4.55 -13.83 -4.36
N TYR A 127 3.49 -13.02 -4.38
CA TYR A 127 2.81 -12.52 -3.18
C TYR A 127 1.61 -13.39 -2.75
N GLY A 128 1.41 -14.56 -3.37
CA GLY A 128 0.35 -15.49 -3.00
C GLY A 128 -1.08 -14.94 -3.20
N GLY A 129 -1.26 -13.95 -4.07
CA GLY A 129 -2.54 -13.28 -4.30
C GLY A 129 -2.42 -11.90 -4.93
N ASN A 130 -3.38 -11.02 -4.66
CA ASN A 130 -3.33 -9.64 -5.14
C ASN A 130 -2.35 -8.84 -4.27
N PRO A 131 -1.31 -8.21 -4.84
CA PRO A 131 -0.34 -7.43 -4.07
C PRO A 131 -1.05 -6.32 -3.27
N SER A 132 -0.51 -6.05 -2.09
CA SER A 132 -0.91 -4.91 -1.27
C SER A 132 -0.70 -3.58 -2.02
N ILE A 133 -1.41 -2.53 -1.58
CA ILE A 133 -1.26 -1.18 -2.17
C ILE A 133 0.20 -0.73 -2.11
N SER A 134 0.89 -0.97 -1.00
CA SER A 134 2.31 -0.61 -0.84
C SER A 134 3.21 -1.29 -1.88
N GLU A 135 3.02 -2.59 -2.13
CA GLU A 135 3.78 -3.33 -3.15
C GLU A 135 3.47 -2.83 -4.58
N LYS A 136 2.20 -2.50 -4.84
CA LYS A 136 1.79 -1.89 -6.12
C LYS A 136 2.42 -0.52 -6.31
N LEU A 137 2.49 0.31 -5.27
CA LEU A 137 3.13 1.62 -5.32
C LEU A 137 4.65 1.50 -5.52
N GLU A 138 5.29 0.52 -4.88
CA GLU A 138 6.71 0.26 -5.12
C GLU A 138 6.97 -0.18 -6.57
N LEU A 139 6.10 -1.03 -7.13
CA LEU A 139 6.16 -1.38 -8.56
C LEU A 139 5.97 -0.14 -9.44
N ALA A 140 5.00 0.71 -9.12
CA ALA A 140 4.74 1.94 -9.86
C ALA A 140 5.97 2.85 -9.84
N ARG A 141 6.61 3.03 -8.68
CA ARG A 141 7.85 3.78 -8.53
C ARG A 141 8.97 3.21 -9.41
N ARG A 142 9.27 1.91 -9.30
CA ARG A 142 10.31 1.25 -10.11
C ARG A 142 10.04 1.40 -11.61
N ARG A 143 8.78 1.30 -12.02
CA ARG A 143 8.40 1.46 -13.44
C ARG A 143 8.46 2.91 -13.91
N ALA A 144 8.12 3.86 -13.07
CA ALA A 144 8.33 5.28 -13.35
C ALA A 144 9.82 5.57 -13.53
N ALA A 145 10.69 5.02 -12.67
CA ALA A 145 12.15 5.12 -12.79
C ALA A 145 12.69 4.54 -14.11
N MET A 146 12.09 3.45 -14.59
CA MET A 146 12.42 2.84 -15.88
C MET A 146 11.78 3.57 -17.07
N GLY A 147 10.97 4.60 -16.85
CA GLY A 147 10.23 5.31 -17.88
C GLY A 147 9.09 4.48 -18.52
N GLU A 148 8.67 3.40 -17.88
CA GLU A 148 7.59 2.52 -18.38
C GLU A 148 6.19 3.09 -18.10
N ILE A 149 6.08 4.04 -17.15
CA ILE A 149 4.82 4.68 -16.78
C ILE A 149 4.99 6.19 -16.83
N ASP A 150 4.26 6.79 -17.76
CA ASP A 150 4.22 8.24 -17.96
C ASP A 150 2.94 8.83 -17.36
N GLY A 151 2.93 8.92 -16.03
CA GLY A 151 1.83 9.45 -15.21
C GLY A 151 2.07 10.87 -14.73
N ARG A 152 2.98 11.63 -15.38
CA ARG A 152 3.33 12.99 -14.97
C ARG A 152 2.18 13.96 -15.28
N ALA A 153 2.06 15.01 -14.47
CA ALA A 153 1.04 16.04 -14.66
C ALA A 153 1.17 16.71 -16.04
N GLU A 154 2.40 16.95 -16.50
CA GLU A 154 2.71 17.57 -17.79
C GLU A 154 2.23 16.69 -18.96
N THR A 155 2.50 15.39 -18.91
CA THR A 155 2.05 14.43 -19.93
C THR A 155 0.53 14.33 -20.00
N ILE A 156 -0.13 14.34 -18.84
CA ILE A 156 -1.59 14.29 -18.77
C ILE A 156 -2.19 15.62 -19.23
N ALA A 157 -1.56 16.75 -18.90
CA ALA A 157 -1.95 18.08 -19.32
C ALA A 157 -1.92 18.23 -20.85
N ASP A 158 -0.86 17.73 -21.49
CA ASP A 158 -0.72 17.71 -22.95
C ASP A 158 -1.85 16.94 -23.64
N LYS A 159 -2.34 15.85 -23.02
CA LYS A 159 -3.48 15.07 -23.55
C LYS A 159 -4.82 15.78 -23.37
N LEU A 160 -4.95 16.54 -22.29
CA LEU A 160 -6.17 17.28 -21.94
C LEU A 160 -6.25 18.66 -22.62
N ASP A 161 -5.14 19.17 -23.17
CA ASP A 161 -5.00 20.56 -23.64
C ASP A 161 -5.28 21.57 -22.51
N GLU A 162 -4.82 21.24 -21.29
CA GLU A 162 -5.01 22.04 -20.08
C GLU A 162 -3.65 22.49 -19.50
N PRO A 163 -3.59 23.56 -18.70
CA PRO A 163 -2.35 23.97 -18.05
C PRO A 163 -1.81 22.91 -17.06
N PRO A 164 -0.51 22.59 -17.06
CA PRO A 164 0.07 21.61 -16.14
C PRO A 164 -0.24 21.87 -14.65
N ALA A 165 -0.28 23.13 -14.23
CA ALA A 165 -0.64 23.50 -12.86
C ALA A 165 -2.10 23.14 -12.51
N LEU A 166 -3.04 23.36 -13.46
CA LEU A 166 -4.45 22.99 -13.28
C LEU A 166 -4.61 21.47 -13.28
N THR A 167 -3.94 20.78 -14.20
CA THR A 167 -3.95 19.30 -14.26
C THR A 167 -3.37 18.69 -13.00
N ARG A 168 -2.30 19.27 -12.43
CA ARG A 168 -1.73 18.81 -11.17
C ARG A 168 -2.73 18.92 -10.01
N GLN A 169 -3.38 20.08 -9.85
CA GLN A 169 -4.43 20.25 -8.84
C GLN A 169 -5.61 19.30 -9.05
N ALA A 170 -6.00 19.08 -10.31
CA ALA A 170 -7.05 18.14 -10.67
C ALA A 170 -6.68 16.70 -10.30
N LEU A 171 -5.44 16.26 -10.53
CA LEU A 171 -4.96 14.93 -10.16
C LEU A 171 -4.90 14.73 -8.64
N ILE A 172 -4.46 15.75 -7.90
CA ILE A 172 -4.52 15.76 -6.43
C ILE A 172 -5.99 15.64 -5.98
N TYR A 173 -6.89 16.41 -6.59
CA TYR A 173 -8.32 16.34 -6.29
C TYR A 173 -8.89 14.93 -6.53
N VAL A 174 -8.52 14.26 -7.62
CA VAL A 174 -8.92 12.85 -7.87
C VAL A 174 -8.43 11.94 -6.75
N GLU A 175 -7.15 12.03 -6.39
CA GLU A 175 -6.53 11.20 -5.36
C GLU A 175 -7.15 11.41 -3.96
N THR A 176 -7.48 12.65 -3.58
CA THR A 176 -7.93 12.97 -2.20
C THR A 176 -9.44 13.08 -2.03
N ASN A 177 -10.17 13.52 -3.06
CA ASN A 177 -11.60 13.86 -2.97
C ASN A 177 -12.51 12.91 -3.74
N THR A 178 -11.97 11.83 -4.33
CA THR A 178 -12.78 10.85 -5.07
C THR A 178 -12.52 9.42 -4.60
N THR A 179 -13.39 8.49 -4.98
CA THR A 179 -13.24 7.05 -4.72
C THR A 179 -12.49 6.33 -5.84
N GLU A 180 -11.95 7.06 -6.82
CA GLU A 180 -11.15 6.46 -7.88
C GLU A 180 -9.86 5.88 -7.27
N PRO A 181 -9.40 4.70 -7.70
CA PRO A 181 -8.19 4.06 -7.17
C PRO A 181 -6.92 4.67 -7.77
N VAL A 182 -6.80 6.00 -7.68
CA VAL A 182 -5.68 6.79 -8.17
C VAL A 182 -4.76 7.11 -7.01
N HIS A 183 -3.47 6.88 -7.23
CA HIS A 183 -2.43 7.13 -6.25
C HIS A 183 -1.22 7.79 -6.90
N SER A 184 -0.49 8.57 -6.12
CA SER A 184 0.75 9.19 -6.56
C SER A 184 1.99 8.46 -6.01
N VAL A 185 3.05 8.46 -6.80
CA VAL A 185 4.41 8.08 -6.39
C VAL A 185 5.38 9.18 -6.81
N VAL A 186 6.38 9.44 -5.98
CA VAL A 186 7.45 10.40 -6.30
C VAL A 186 8.72 9.62 -6.64
N GLU A 187 9.30 9.92 -7.80
CA GLU A 187 10.54 9.37 -8.31
C GLU A 187 11.39 10.49 -8.93
N ASP A 188 12.67 10.59 -8.55
CA ASP A 188 13.60 11.65 -8.99
C ASP A 188 13.08 13.10 -8.83
N GLY A 189 12.20 13.33 -7.85
CA GLY A 189 11.60 14.64 -7.57
C GLY A 189 10.37 14.96 -8.44
N ASP A 190 10.02 14.09 -9.38
CA ASP A 190 8.81 14.19 -10.19
C ASP A 190 7.70 13.30 -9.60
N ARG A 191 6.47 13.83 -9.53
CA ARG A 191 5.29 13.07 -9.09
C ARG A 191 4.61 12.41 -10.29
N HIS A 192 4.31 11.13 -10.15
CA HIS A 192 3.63 10.30 -11.14
C HIS A 192 2.33 9.76 -10.54
N TRP A 193 1.20 9.98 -11.21
CA TRP A 193 -0.10 9.42 -10.85
C TRP A 193 -0.36 8.12 -11.60
N VAL A 194 -0.90 7.13 -10.89
CA VAL A 194 -1.21 5.80 -11.42
C VAL A 194 -2.54 5.29 -10.90
N ARG A 195 -3.21 4.44 -11.68
CA ARG A 195 -4.39 3.69 -11.23
C ARG A 195 -4.02 2.26 -10.83
N LEU A 196 -4.49 1.81 -9.67
CA LEU A 196 -4.15 0.50 -9.06
C LEU A 196 -5.24 -0.57 -9.12
#